data_AF-E4WUM9-F1
#
_entry.id   AF-E4WUM9-F1
#
_cell.length_a   1.000
_cell.length_b   1.000
_cell.length_c   1.000
_cell.angle_alpha   90.00
_cell.angle_beta   90.00
_cell.angle_gamma   90.00
#
_symmetry.space_group_name_H-M   'P 1'
#
loop_
_entity.id
_entity.type
_entity.pdbx_description
1 polymer ?
#
loop_
_entity_poly.entity_id
_entity_poly.type
_entity_poly.pdbx_seq_one_letter_code
_entity_poly.pdbx_strand_id
1 'polypeptide(L)'
;MVFASIDQALQNATPTLFQKIKPREEKSSDWDDDVRDPWDAREVFEMIREIRDPEHPMSLEELGVVQEELITVRDEQNEIDLTFTPTIPHCSMATLIGLSISVKLIRSLPRRFKVNLSITPGTHAQEHQVNRQLKDKERVAAALENPNLIKVVNNSLIKTVEEIDLDDEF
;
A
#
# COMPACT_ATOMS: atom_id res chain seq x y z
N MET A 1 41.47 -20.61 -4.87
CA MET A 1 40.19 -21.31 -4.61
C MET A 1 39.86 -21.08 -3.15
N VAL A 2 39.05 -20.06 -2.84
CA VAL A 2 38.59 -19.79 -1.47
C VAL A 2 37.09 -19.59 -1.57
N PHE A 3 36.37 -20.53 -0.98
CA PHE A 3 34.92 -20.53 -0.84
C PHE A 3 34.52 -19.35 0.04
N ALA A 4 33.67 -18.46 -0.47
CA ALA A 4 32.91 -17.52 0.34
C ALA A 4 31.43 -17.94 0.28
N SER A 5 31.08 -18.97 1.06
CA SER A 5 29.71 -19.18 1.53
C SER A 5 29.55 -18.33 2.77
N ILE A 6 29.16 -17.06 2.60
CA ILE A 6 28.75 -16.19 3.71
C ILE A 6 27.45 -15.49 3.28
N ASP A 7 26.47 -15.53 4.18
CA ASP A 7 25.20 -14.79 4.18
C ASP A 7 24.00 -15.32 3.37
N GLN A 8 23.69 -16.61 3.53
CA GLN A 8 22.33 -17.12 3.22
C GLN A 8 21.42 -17.22 4.47
N ALA A 9 21.90 -16.82 5.65
CA ALA A 9 21.26 -17.09 6.94
C ALA A 9 20.49 -15.91 7.59
N LEU A 10 20.31 -14.77 6.90
CA LEU A 10 19.64 -13.57 7.44
C LEU A 10 18.45 -13.09 6.60
N GLN A 11 17.89 -13.93 5.71
CA GLN A 11 16.77 -13.54 4.85
C GLN A 11 15.40 -13.67 5.53
N ASN A 12 15.32 -14.32 6.70
CA ASN A 12 14.07 -14.63 7.41
C ASN A 12 14.03 -14.01 8.82
N ALA A 13 14.61 -12.82 9.01
CA ALA A 13 14.42 -12.10 10.27
C ALA A 13 12.96 -11.65 10.37
N THR A 14 12.36 -11.78 11.56
CA THR A 14 11.02 -11.22 11.85
C THR A 14 11.00 -9.74 11.46
N PRO A 15 10.00 -9.27 10.70
CA PRO A 15 9.96 -7.88 10.29
C PRO A 15 9.89 -6.96 11.49
N THR A 16 10.57 -5.81 11.39
CA THR A 16 10.49 -4.77 12.42
C THR A 16 9.09 -4.17 12.39
N LEU A 17 8.41 -4.19 13.55
CA LEU A 17 7.06 -3.65 13.67
C LEU A 17 7.09 -2.16 13.96
N PHE A 18 6.23 -1.42 13.26
CA PHE A 18 6.02 0.01 13.47
C PHE A 18 4.74 0.24 14.27
N GLN A 19 4.75 1.27 15.12
CA GLN A 19 3.56 1.65 15.88
C GLN A 19 2.54 2.29 14.94
N LYS A 20 1.30 1.77 14.94
CA LYS A 20 0.21 2.36 14.16
C LYS A 20 -0.05 3.80 14.58
N ILE A 21 -0.29 4.66 13.59
CA ILE A 21 -0.70 6.04 13.85
C ILE A 21 -2.12 6.02 14.42
N LYS A 22 -2.38 6.84 15.43
CA LYS A 22 -3.71 6.98 16.03
C LYS A 22 -4.76 7.37 14.97
N PRO A 23 -6.02 6.97 15.13
CA PRO A 23 -7.11 7.46 14.29
C PRO A 23 -7.15 9.00 14.25
N ARG A 24 -7.58 9.57 13.12
CA ARG A 24 -7.78 11.01 12.97
C ARG A 24 -8.87 11.48 13.94
N GLU A 25 -8.65 12.61 14.60
CA GLU A 25 -9.71 13.27 15.37
C GLU A 25 -10.66 13.99 14.42
N GLU A 26 -11.96 13.72 14.57
CA GLU A 26 -13.01 14.40 13.80
C GLU A 26 -13.06 15.88 14.14
N LYS A 27 -13.13 16.72 13.12
CA LYS A 27 -13.34 18.16 13.27
C LYS A 27 -14.81 18.47 13.04
N SER A 28 -15.31 19.52 13.70
CA SER A 28 -16.69 19.98 13.48
C SER A 28 -16.97 20.38 12.02
N SER A 29 -15.93 20.82 11.29
CA SER A 29 -16.01 21.16 9.87
C SER A 29 -16.24 19.96 8.95
N ASP A 30 -15.91 18.75 9.40
CA ASP A 30 -16.05 17.52 8.60
C ASP A 30 -17.54 17.18 8.34
N TRP A 31 -18.43 17.77 9.14
CA TRP A 31 -19.89 17.60 9.07
C TRP A 31 -20.60 18.81 8.48
N ASP A 32 -19.87 19.78 7.93
CA ASP A 32 -20.40 20.99 7.32
C ASP A 32 -20.43 20.85 5.79
N ASP A 33 -21.61 20.52 5.23
CA ASP A 33 -21.82 20.31 3.80
C ASP A 33 -21.52 21.56 2.93
N ASP A 34 -21.50 22.75 3.54
CA ASP A 34 -21.20 24.01 2.83
C ASP A 34 -19.67 24.24 2.69
N VAL A 35 -18.84 23.44 3.36
CA VAL A 35 -17.38 23.53 3.31
C VAL A 35 -16.81 22.42 2.44
N ARG A 36 -16.00 22.80 1.45
CA ARG A 36 -15.24 21.83 0.64
C ARG A 36 -14.15 21.19 1.49
N ASP A 37 -14.22 19.87 1.68
CA ASP A 37 -13.13 19.06 2.24
C ASP A 37 -12.19 18.57 1.11
N PRO A 38 -10.95 19.10 1.00
CA PRO A 38 -10.00 18.67 -0.01
C PRO A 38 -9.33 17.34 0.36
N TRP A 39 -8.98 16.55 -0.66
CA TRP A 39 -8.27 15.30 -0.41
C TRP A 39 -6.89 15.53 0.21
N ASP A 40 -6.56 14.79 1.26
CA ASP A 40 -5.27 14.89 1.94
C ASP A 40 -4.49 13.56 1.96
N ALA A 41 -3.22 13.63 2.39
CA ALA A 41 -2.35 12.46 2.49
C ALA A 41 -2.88 11.43 3.52
N ARG A 42 -3.57 11.92 4.56
CA ARG A 42 -4.08 11.10 5.64
C ARG A 42 -5.20 10.19 5.16
N GLU A 43 -6.14 10.70 4.37
CA GLU A 43 -7.22 9.89 3.79
C GLU A 43 -6.68 8.80 2.87
N VAL A 44 -5.70 9.14 2.02
CA VAL A 44 -5.05 8.16 1.14
C VAL A 44 -4.31 7.10 1.96
N PHE A 45 -3.63 7.51 3.04
CA PHE A 45 -2.97 6.59 3.97
C PHE A 45 -3.97 5.63 4.62
N GLU A 46 -5.10 6.14 5.10
CA GLU A 46 -6.16 5.32 5.73
C GLU A 46 -6.75 4.29 4.78
N MET A 47 -6.81 4.57 3.47
CA MET A 47 -7.23 3.58 2.48
C MET A 47 -6.27 2.40 2.34
N ILE A 48 -4.97 2.62 2.50
CA ILE A 48 -3.93 1.62 2.15
C ILE A 48 -3.26 0.99 3.36
N ARG A 49 -3.35 1.61 4.54
CA ARG A 49 -2.63 1.19 5.76
C ARG A 49 -2.96 -0.24 6.18
N GLU A 50 -4.20 -0.68 5.97
CA GLU A 50 -4.70 -2.02 6.35
C GLU A 50 -4.48 -3.10 5.27
N ILE A 51 -3.94 -2.74 4.10
CA ILE A 51 -3.61 -3.74 3.08
C ILE A 51 -2.66 -4.75 3.71
N ARG A 52 -2.92 -6.05 3.50
CA ARG A 52 -2.09 -7.12 4.04
C ARG A 52 -0.93 -7.43 3.12
N ASP A 53 0.22 -7.68 3.72
CA ASP A 53 1.36 -8.22 3.01
C ASP A 53 1.02 -9.61 2.43
N PRO A 54 1.41 -9.93 1.19
CA PRO A 54 1.14 -11.25 0.60
C PRO A 54 1.86 -12.41 1.29
N GLU A 55 2.95 -12.16 2.01
CA GLU A 55 3.78 -13.17 2.68
C GLU A 55 3.55 -13.20 4.20
N HIS A 56 3.04 -12.10 4.77
CA HIS A 56 2.86 -11.95 6.21
C HIS A 56 1.43 -11.56 6.61
N PRO A 57 0.94 -11.98 7.79
CA PRO A 57 -0.41 -11.63 8.26
C PRO A 57 -0.56 -10.15 8.65
N MET A 58 0.53 -9.38 8.64
CA MET A 58 0.60 -7.99 9.06
C MET A 58 0.17 -7.04 7.94
N SER A 59 -0.33 -5.88 8.36
CA SER A 59 -0.66 -4.78 7.47
C SER A 59 0.58 -4.03 6.97
N LEU A 60 0.45 -3.34 5.83
CA LEU A 60 1.55 -2.56 5.26
C LEU A 60 2.02 -1.45 6.20
N GLU A 61 1.15 -0.89 7.04
CA GLU A 61 1.55 0.07 8.07
C GLU A 61 2.38 -0.59 9.18
N GLU A 62 1.95 -1.74 9.70
CA GLU A 62 2.69 -2.46 10.76
C GLU A 62 4.11 -2.84 10.31
N LEU A 63 4.29 -3.07 9.01
CA LEU A 63 5.57 -3.37 8.39
C LEU A 63 6.36 -2.12 7.97
N GLY A 64 5.81 -0.93 8.13
CA GLY A 64 6.42 0.33 7.69
C GLY A 64 6.56 0.45 6.17
N VAL A 65 5.83 -0.38 5.42
CA VAL A 65 5.84 -0.40 3.95
C VAL A 65 5.17 0.83 3.39
N VAL A 66 4.09 1.28 4.02
CA VAL A 66 3.41 2.55 3.72
C VAL A 66 3.50 3.47 4.94
N GLN A 67 3.72 4.75 4.69
CA GLN A 67 3.87 5.79 5.71
C GLN A 67 3.16 7.05 5.20
N GLU A 68 2.50 7.79 6.08
CA GLU A 68 1.74 8.99 5.70
C GLU A 68 2.66 10.05 5.07
N GLU A 69 3.88 10.17 5.58
CA GLU A 69 4.90 11.12 5.12
C GLU A 69 5.41 10.82 3.71
N LEU A 70 5.19 9.61 3.20
CA LEU A 70 5.56 9.18 1.85
C LEU A 70 4.43 9.36 0.83
N ILE A 71 3.35 10.05 1.23
CA ILE A 71 2.19 10.35 0.39
C ILE A 71 2.10 11.86 0.21
N THR A 72 1.99 12.29 -1.04
CA THR A 72 1.76 13.69 -1.40
C THR A 72 0.50 13.77 -2.27
N VAL A 73 -0.50 14.50 -1.78
CA VAL A 73 -1.75 14.74 -2.50
C VAL A 73 -1.80 16.18 -3.00
N ARG A 74 -2.02 16.31 -4.31
CA ARG A 74 -2.21 17.58 -5.01
C ARG A 74 -3.63 17.58 -5.57
N ASP A 75 -4.58 17.89 -4.69
CA ASP A 75 -6.02 17.76 -4.94
C ASP A 75 -6.49 18.60 -6.14
N GLU A 76 -6.02 19.84 -6.26
CA GLU A 76 -6.37 20.74 -7.37
C GLU A 76 -5.80 20.26 -8.72
N GLN A 77 -4.63 19.65 -8.70
CA GLN A 77 -3.97 19.12 -9.91
C GLN A 77 -4.45 17.70 -10.24
N ASN A 78 -5.29 17.10 -9.39
CA ASN A 78 -5.72 15.71 -9.48
C ASN A 78 -4.53 14.72 -9.53
N GLU A 79 -3.49 14.96 -8.73
CA GLU A 79 -2.33 14.09 -8.68
C GLU A 79 -2.06 13.57 -7.27
N ILE A 80 -1.67 12.30 -7.18
CA ILE A 80 -1.23 11.66 -5.93
C ILE A 80 0.10 10.98 -6.22
N ASP A 81 1.14 11.39 -5.50
CA ASP A 81 2.42 10.69 -5.50
C ASP A 81 2.53 9.85 -4.24
N LEU A 82 2.74 8.56 -4.41
CA LEU A 82 2.89 7.62 -3.32
C LEU A 82 4.21 6.87 -3.47
N THR A 83 4.96 6.83 -2.38
CA THR A 83 6.16 6.01 -2.28
C THR A 83 5.99 4.94 -1.21
N PHE A 84 6.40 3.71 -1.50
CA PHE A 84 6.36 2.60 -0.55
C PHE A 84 7.72 1.93 -0.39
N THR A 85 8.00 1.39 0.78
CA THR A 85 9.30 0.79 1.14
C THR A 85 9.13 -0.72 1.29
N PRO A 86 9.64 -1.56 0.36
CA PRO A 86 9.63 -3.01 0.55
C PRO A 86 10.36 -3.40 1.84
N THR A 87 9.88 -4.45 2.50
CA THR A 87 10.44 -4.95 3.77
C THR A 87 11.87 -5.46 3.65
N ILE A 88 12.23 -6.00 2.48
CA ILE A 88 13.57 -6.50 2.17
C ILE A 88 14.02 -6.09 0.75
N PRO A 89 15.33 -5.85 0.51
CA PRO A 89 15.85 -5.30 -0.74
C PRO A 89 15.80 -6.26 -1.94
N HIS A 90 15.48 -7.54 -1.72
CA HIS A 90 15.35 -8.57 -2.77
C HIS A 90 13.95 -9.19 -2.83
N CYS A 91 12.93 -8.48 -2.32
CA CYS A 91 11.57 -8.98 -2.25
C CYS A 91 10.98 -9.18 -3.65
N SER A 92 10.69 -10.42 -4.03
CA SER A 92 9.94 -10.74 -5.25
C SER A 92 8.50 -10.22 -5.20
N MET A 93 7.98 -9.92 -4.02
CA MET A 93 6.61 -9.45 -3.79
C MET A 93 6.47 -7.93 -3.80
N ALA A 94 7.55 -7.16 -3.99
CA ALA A 94 7.46 -5.70 -4.12
C ALA A 94 6.50 -5.27 -5.24
N THR A 95 6.47 -6.01 -6.35
CA THR A 95 5.50 -5.76 -7.44
C THR A 95 4.07 -6.09 -7.01
N LEU A 96 3.83 -7.17 -6.25
CA LEU A 96 2.49 -7.52 -5.78
C LEU A 96 1.97 -6.51 -4.77
N ILE A 97 2.81 -6.06 -3.83
CA ILE A 97 2.48 -4.97 -2.90
C ILE A 97 2.08 -3.72 -3.68
N GLY A 98 2.90 -3.31 -4.66
CA GLY A 98 2.59 -2.16 -5.51
C GLY A 98 1.29 -2.32 -6.31
N LEU A 99 1.00 -3.51 -6.83
CA LEU A 99 -0.27 -3.81 -7.51
C LEU A 99 -1.45 -3.75 -6.54
N SER A 100 -1.33 -4.28 -5.32
CA SER A 100 -2.38 -4.22 -4.30
C SER A 100 -2.71 -2.77 -3.93
N ILE A 101 -1.69 -1.94 -3.69
CA ILE A 101 -1.86 -0.49 -3.46
C ILE A 101 -2.57 0.16 -4.65
N SER A 102 -2.11 -0.10 -5.87
CA SER A 102 -2.69 0.46 -7.09
C SER A 102 -4.17 0.10 -7.23
N VAL A 103 -4.53 -1.17 -7.03
CA VAL A 103 -5.92 -1.64 -7.12
C VAL A 103 -6.79 -1.01 -6.04
N LYS A 104 -6.30 -0.91 -4.80
CA LYS A 104 -7.04 -0.27 -3.71
C LYS A 104 -7.37 1.17 -4.06
N LEU A 105 -6.36 1.94 -4.49
CA LEU A 105 -6.52 3.35 -4.83
C LEU A 105 -7.42 3.55 -6.06
N ILE A 106 -7.28 2.72 -7.11
CA ILE A 106 -8.16 2.78 -8.30
C ILE A 106 -9.62 2.51 -7.94
N ARG A 107 -9.89 1.64 -6.95
CA ARG A 107 -11.25 1.32 -6.49
C ARG A 107 -11.85 2.35 -5.54
N SER A 108 -11.01 3.03 -4.76
CA SER A 108 -11.46 3.93 -3.69
C SER A 108 -11.43 5.41 -4.07
N LEU A 109 -10.56 5.82 -4.99
CA LEU A 109 -10.42 7.24 -5.35
C LEU A 109 -11.34 7.64 -6.52
N PRO A 110 -11.75 8.93 -6.57
CA PRO A 110 -12.37 9.51 -7.75
C PRO A 110 -11.48 9.35 -9.00
N ARG A 111 -12.09 8.99 -10.14
CA ARG A 111 -11.40 8.74 -11.43
C ARG A 111 -10.57 9.92 -11.97
N ARG A 112 -10.75 11.12 -11.41
CA ARG A 112 -9.97 12.31 -11.78
C ARG A 112 -8.50 12.18 -11.37
N PHE A 113 -8.20 11.43 -10.30
CA PHE A 113 -6.85 11.33 -9.78
C PHE A 113 -5.93 10.48 -10.64
N LYS A 114 -4.75 11.03 -10.91
CA LYS A 114 -3.60 10.33 -11.45
C LYS A 114 -2.70 9.91 -10.29
N VAL A 115 -2.67 8.61 -10.02
CA VAL A 115 -1.79 8.02 -8.99
C VAL A 115 -0.45 7.66 -9.62
N ASN A 116 0.63 8.22 -9.08
CA ASN A 116 2.01 7.85 -9.39
C ASN A 116 2.56 7.04 -8.21
N LEU A 117 2.84 5.76 -8.45
CA LEU A 117 3.35 4.84 -7.43
C LEU A 117 4.81 4.48 -7.71
N SER A 118 5.65 4.53 -6.69
CA SER A 118 7.05 4.11 -6.79
C SER A 118 7.58 3.52 -5.48
N ILE A 119 8.65 2.73 -5.60
CA ILE A 119 9.48 2.28 -4.48
C ILE A 119 10.35 3.43 -3.97
N THR A 120 10.55 3.48 -2.65
CA THR A 120 11.48 4.40 -1.99
C THR A 120 12.89 4.24 -2.56
N PRO A 121 13.53 5.34 -3.03
CA PRO A 121 14.86 5.25 -3.63
C PRO A 121 15.89 4.59 -2.71
N GLY A 122 16.64 3.64 -3.25
CA GLY A 122 17.70 2.91 -2.55
C GLY A 122 17.23 1.75 -1.67
N THR A 123 15.92 1.47 -1.60
CA THR A 123 15.40 0.42 -0.70
C THR A 123 15.16 -0.93 -1.38
N HIS A 124 15.33 -1.03 -2.71
CA HIS A 124 15.14 -2.30 -3.44
C HIS A 124 16.14 -2.45 -4.60
N ALA A 125 16.75 -3.62 -4.73
CA ALA A 125 17.79 -3.90 -5.73
C ALA A 125 17.28 -3.77 -7.19
N GLN A 126 15.99 -3.98 -7.42
CA GLN A 126 15.35 -3.88 -8.73
C GLN A 126 14.35 -2.71 -8.81
N GLU A 127 14.52 -1.66 -7.99
CA GLU A 127 13.59 -0.53 -7.90
C GLU A 127 13.18 0.04 -9.27
N HIS A 128 14.13 0.22 -10.20
CA HIS A 128 13.83 0.79 -11.52
C HIS A 128 12.94 -0.11 -12.36
N GLN A 129 13.15 -1.44 -12.27
CA GLN A 129 12.35 -2.41 -13.00
C GLN A 129 10.92 -2.46 -12.45
N VAL A 130 10.76 -2.49 -11.12
CA VAL A 130 9.45 -2.50 -10.48
C VAL A 130 8.70 -1.19 -10.75
N ASN A 131 9.36 -0.04 -10.57
CA ASN A 131 8.78 1.27 -10.87
C ASN A 131 8.35 1.40 -12.33
N ARG A 132 9.12 0.83 -13.28
CA ARG A 132 8.73 0.79 -14.69
C ARG A 132 7.48 -0.07 -14.90
N GLN A 133 7.39 -1.22 -14.25
CA GLN A 133 6.22 -2.10 -14.34
C GLN A 133 4.95 -1.44 -13.77
N LEU A 134 5.06 -0.77 -12.61
CA LEU A 134 3.93 -0.10 -11.96
C LEU A 134 3.46 1.16 -12.73
N LYS A 135 4.35 1.84 -13.45
CA LYS A 135 3.99 2.99 -14.31
C LYS A 135 3.32 2.60 -15.63
N ASP A 136 3.47 1.35 -16.05
CA ASP A 136 2.89 0.84 -17.31
C ASP A 136 1.43 0.43 -17.07
N LYS A 137 0.50 1.31 -17.44
CA LYS A 137 -0.94 1.11 -17.22
C LYS A 137 -1.49 -0.10 -17.97
N GLU A 138 -0.99 -0.40 -19.16
CA GLU A 138 -1.43 -1.56 -19.94
C GLU A 138 -0.97 -2.85 -19.27
N ARG A 139 0.26 -2.87 -18.76
CA ARG A 139 0.79 -4.01 -18.00
C ARG A 139 0.04 -4.21 -16.69
N VAL A 140 -0.26 -3.15 -15.95
CA VAL A 140 -1.07 -3.23 -14.73
C VAL A 140 -2.45 -3.77 -15.06
N ALA A 141 -3.13 -3.25 -16.09
CA ALA A 141 -4.44 -3.74 -16.52
C ALA A 141 -4.40 -5.23 -16.88
N ALA A 142 -3.43 -5.66 -17.69
CA ALA A 142 -3.26 -7.07 -18.06
C ALA A 142 -2.98 -7.97 -16.85
N ALA A 143 -2.24 -7.48 -15.84
CA ALA A 143 -2.02 -8.22 -14.60
C ALA A 143 -3.31 -8.41 -13.79
N LEU A 144 -4.24 -7.45 -13.85
CA LEU A 144 -5.54 -7.52 -13.16
C LEU A 144 -6.56 -8.42 -13.88
N GLU A 145 -6.36 -8.68 -15.17
CA GLU A 145 -7.16 -9.68 -15.92
C GLU A 145 -6.72 -11.12 -15.63
N ASN A 146 -5.52 -11.32 -15.06
CA ASN A 146 -5.04 -12.64 -14.68
C ASN A 146 -5.78 -13.14 -13.42
N PRO A 147 -6.56 -14.24 -13.49
CA PRO A 147 -7.35 -14.73 -12.36
C PRO A 147 -6.53 -15.10 -11.12
N ASN A 148 -5.28 -15.55 -11.31
CA ASN A 148 -4.42 -15.93 -10.20
C ASN A 148 -3.89 -14.69 -9.47
N LEU A 149 -3.45 -13.68 -10.22
CA LEU A 149 -2.92 -12.44 -9.65
C LEU A 149 -4.02 -11.66 -8.94
N ILE A 150 -5.19 -11.51 -9.56
CA ILE A 150 -6.29 -10.76 -8.95
C ILE A 150 -6.81 -11.43 -7.69
N LYS A 151 -6.75 -12.77 -7.61
CA LYS A 151 -7.10 -13.51 -6.38
C LYS A 151 -6.14 -13.16 -5.24
N VAL A 152 -4.84 -13.18 -5.49
CA VAL A 152 -3.83 -12.82 -4.48
C VAL A 152 -3.98 -11.36 -4.06
N VAL A 153 -4.13 -10.44 -5.02
CA VAL A 153 -4.36 -9.03 -4.74
C VAL A 153 -5.63 -8.83 -3.91
N ASN A 154 -6.75 -9.43 -4.31
CA ASN A 154 -8.00 -9.29 -3.56
C ASN A 154 -7.86 -9.84 -2.13
N ASN A 155 -7.12 -10.93 -1.91
CA ASN A 155 -6.86 -11.44 -0.55
C ASN A 155 -6.10 -10.43 0.32
N SER A 156 -5.16 -9.68 -0.26
CA SER A 156 -4.47 -8.58 0.44
C SER A 156 -5.39 -7.40 0.78
N LEU A 157 -6.51 -7.24 0.09
CA LEU A 157 -7.46 -6.13 0.27
C LEU A 157 -8.62 -6.44 1.23
N ILE A 158 -8.81 -7.71 1.60
CA ILE A 158 -9.86 -8.12 2.52
C ILE A 158 -9.50 -7.62 3.92
N LYS A 159 -10.32 -6.71 4.46
CA LYS A 159 -10.35 -6.47 5.90
C LYS A 159 -10.80 -7.78 6.54
N THR A 160 -10.04 -8.34 7.48
CA THR A 160 -10.60 -9.37 8.35
C THR A 160 -11.79 -8.75 9.05
N VAL A 161 -12.97 -9.27 8.72
CA VAL A 161 -14.17 -9.08 9.51
C VAL A 161 -13.98 -9.94 10.77
N GLU A 162 -13.21 -9.43 11.71
CA GLU A 162 -13.20 -9.88 13.10
C GLU A 162 -13.52 -8.62 13.92
N GLU A 163 -14.55 -8.71 14.76
CA GLU A 163 -15.29 -7.63 15.44
C GLU A 163 -16.36 -6.90 14.59
N ILE A 164 -17.31 -7.65 14.02
CA ILE A 164 -18.71 -7.27 14.22
C ILE A 164 -19.20 -8.21 15.32
N ASP A 165 -19.25 -7.71 16.55
CA ASP A 165 -20.03 -8.33 17.61
C ASP A 165 -21.49 -8.31 17.15
N LEU A 166 -21.94 -9.43 16.57
CA LEU A 166 -23.35 -9.70 16.33
C LEU A 166 -24.01 -10.12 17.65
N ASP A 167 -23.95 -9.25 18.66
CA ASP A 167 -24.58 -9.43 19.97
C ASP A 167 -25.59 -8.33 20.31
N ASP A 168 -26.04 -7.51 19.34
CA ASP A 168 -27.22 -6.68 19.52
C ASP A 168 -28.41 -7.28 18.75
N GLU A 169 -29.15 -8.15 19.45
CA GLU A 169 -30.54 -8.47 19.15
C GLU A 169 -31.38 -7.19 19.01
N PHE A 170 -32.14 -7.09 17.92
CA PHE A 170 -33.41 -6.38 17.87
C PHE A 170 -34.48 -7.29 17.26
#